data_AF-N2AQM0-F1
#
_entry.id   AF-N2AQM0-F1
#
_cell.length_a   1.000
_cell.length_b   1.000
_cell.length_c   1.000
_cell.angle_alpha   90.00
_cell.angle_beta   90.00
_cell.angle_gamma   90.00
#
_symmetry.space_group_name_H-M   'P 1'
#
loop_
_entity.id
_entity.type
_entity.pdbx_description
1 polymer ?
#
loop_
_entity_poly.entity_id
_entity_poly.type
_entity_poly.pdbx_seq_one_letter_code
_entity_poly.pdbx_strand_id
1 'polypeptide(L)'
;MSDILLARTEVAAEYVIDNERRIDIVIQNPRFFIPIEVKIYAGEQEGQCYDYYQYAKNSRLVYLTRFGNAPSEYSRKKKSGTDILPIDRIQCISWAEDICRWLNKLTTQLAEPVKSTIMQYIDAIHVVADERGRKMMEKNLEILYESPDYFRAGIAIEKSMKSAKITLMHLVFDDLKKEMEKITSKYWLVPEKEFHYFTYEEKCNEKFYDGNASTCPGLNYIVKKAKLCPQNIQMWFRIEVQDNLYAGIVLFDTKNGYEVDEITEQMIGQIVQYMNEDAVTPAGWWVSWCYPNGKIQDGYYDDVPDFKHMNPCAVSLVDKQNRMEFVKSAVKNFEEHILKHLKNL
;
A
#
# COMPACT_ATOMS: atom_id res chain seq x y z
N MET A 1 4.10 -25.21 -33.58
CA MET A 1 5.18 -25.94 -32.88
C MET A 1 5.32 -25.54 -31.41
N SER A 2 4.69 -24.45 -30.94
CA SER A 2 4.74 -23.94 -29.55
C SER A 2 3.87 -24.71 -28.55
N ASP A 3 2.67 -25.14 -28.95
CA ASP A 3 1.64 -25.53 -27.98
C ASP A 3 1.88 -26.91 -27.35
N ILE A 4 2.50 -27.84 -28.08
CA ILE A 4 2.88 -29.16 -27.55
C ILE A 4 4.04 -29.06 -26.54
N LEU A 5 4.92 -28.07 -26.72
CA LEU A 5 6.04 -27.83 -25.80
C LEU A 5 5.55 -27.19 -24.50
N LEU A 6 4.63 -26.23 -24.59
CA LEU A 6 3.96 -25.65 -23.41
C LEU A 6 3.15 -26.71 -22.65
N ALA A 7 2.39 -27.55 -23.34
CA ALA A 7 1.61 -28.63 -22.73
C ALA A 7 2.45 -29.70 -22.01
N ARG A 8 3.76 -29.77 -22.29
CA ARG A 8 4.73 -30.68 -21.64
C ARG A 8 5.71 -29.97 -20.74
N THR A 9 5.44 -28.70 -20.39
CA THR A 9 6.26 -27.94 -19.47
C THR A 9 5.69 -28.05 -18.07
N GLU A 10 6.54 -28.46 -17.14
CA GLU A 10 6.22 -28.61 -15.72
C GLU A 10 6.91 -27.50 -14.93
N VAL A 11 6.23 -27.03 -13.89
CA VAL A 11 6.80 -26.16 -12.86
C VAL A 11 6.74 -26.91 -11.54
N ALA A 12 7.89 -27.11 -10.91
CA ALA A 12 8.01 -27.74 -9.60
C ALA A 12 8.66 -26.78 -8.62
N ALA A 13 8.15 -26.75 -7.39
CA ALA A 13 8.80 -26.09 -6.27
C ALA A 13 9.54 -27.12 -5.41
N GLU A 14 10.61 -26.72 -4.73
CA GLU A 14 11.37 -27.59 -3.81
C GLU A 14 11.87 -28.87 -4.49
N TYR A 15 12.39 -28.75 -5.72
CA TYR A 15 12.80 -29.89 -6.55
C TYR A 15 14.03 -30.58 -5.94
N VAL A 16 13.83 -31.80 -5.46
CA VAL A 16 14.87 -32.59 -4.78
C VAL A 16 15.97 -33.00 -5.77
N ILE A 17 17.21 -32.71 -5.39
CA ILE A 17 18.42 -33.14 -6.08
C ILE A 17 19.32 -33.94 -5.13
N ASP A 18 20.44 -34.44 -5.66
CA ASP A 18 21.44 -35.16 -4.86
C ASP A 18 21.91 -34.35 -3.64
N ASN A 19 22.45 -35.07 -2.64
CA ASN A 19 23.02 -34.49 -1.41
C ASN A 19 22.04 -33.67 -0.56
N GLU A 20 20.78 -34.10 -0.50
CA GLU A 20 19.72 -33.48 0.33
C GLU A 20 19.42 -32.01 0.00
N ARG A 21 19.78 -31.55 -1.22
CA ARG A 21 19.49 -30.19 -1.69
C ARG A 21 18.18 -30.14 -2.45
N ARG A 22 17.59 -28.94 -2.48
CA ARG A 22 16.33 -28.65 -3.18
C ARG A 22 16.44 -27.36 -3.95
N ILE A 23 16.15 -27.41 -5.25
CA ILE A 23 16.08 -26.22 -6.10
C ILE A 23 14.72 -25.57 -5.85
N ASP A 24 14.69 -24.29 -5.49
CA ASP A 24 13.46 -23.60 -5.06
C ASP A 24 12.36 -23.69 -6.12
N ILE A 25 12.70 -23.41 -7.38
CA ILE A 25 11.78 -23.56 -8.51
C ILE A 25 12.53 -24.17 -9.71
N VAL A 26 11.88 -25.12 -10.38
CA VAL A 26 12.33 -25.68 -11.66
C VAL A 26 11.24 -25.51 -12.69
N ILE A 27 11.62 -25.02 -13.88
CA ILE A 27 10.77 -25.05 -15.07
C ILE A 27 11.43 -25.99 -16.07
N GLN A 28 10.77 -27.10 -16.42
CA GLN A 28 11.39 -28.14 -17.24
C GLN A 28 10.46 -28.72 -18.31
N ASN A 29 11.08 -29.20 -19.39
CA ASN A 29 10.47 -30.08 -20.37
C ASN A 29 11.59 -30.92 -21.06
N PRO A 30 11.30 -31.77 -22.05
CA PRO A 30 12.34 -32.59 -22.69
C PRO A 30 13.50 -31.79 -23.32
N ARG A 31 13.29 -30.51 -23.67
CA ARG A 31 14.29 -29.65 -24.31
C ARG A 31 15.11 -28.80 -23.34
N PHE A 32 14.52 -28.35 -22.24
CA PHE A 32 15.22 -27.48 -21.28
C PHE A 32 14.92 -27.84 -19.84
N PHE A 33 15.83 -27.44 -18.95
CA PHE A 33 15.69 -27.50 -17.51
C PHE A 33 16.21 -26.19 -16.95
N ILE A 34 15.34 -25.35 -16.41
CA ILE A 34 15.68 -24.03 -15.88
C ILE A 34 15.63 -24.10 -14.36
N PRO A 35 16.78 -24.21 -13.68
CA PRO A 35 16.82 -24.08 -12.23
C PRO A 35 16.69 -22.60 -11.87
N ILE A 36 15.92 -22.32 -10.83
CA ILE A 36 15.70 -20.98 -10.30
C ILE A 36 15.94 -21.02 -8.79
N GLU A 37 16.92 -20.27 -8.34
CA GLU A 37 17.19 -20.03 -6.91
C GLU A 37 16.60 -18.68 -6.52
N VAL A 38 15.84 -18.64 -5.43
CA VAL A 38 15.09 -17.48 -4.97
C VAL A 38 15.70 -16.93 -3.68
N LYS A 39 16.15 -15.67 -3.69
CA LYS A 39 16.65 -14.97 -2.50
C LYS A 39 15.84 -13.72 -2.19
N ILE A 40 14.99 -13.82 -1.17
CA ILE A 40 14.28 -12.67 -0.60
C ILE A 40 14.99 -12.18 0.67
N TYR A 41 15.03 -13.01 1.71
CA TYR A 41 15.70 -12.70 2.99
C TYR A 41 16.76 -13.73 3.41
N ALA A 42 16.85 -14.85 2.70
CA ALA A 42 17.78 -15.91 3.01
C ALA A 42 19.20 -15.57 2.55
N GLY A 43 20.18 -15.95 3.37
CA GLY A 43 21.59 -15.89 2.99
C GLY A 43 21.94 -16.91 1.90
N GLU A 44 23.15 -16.77 1.37
CA GLU A 44 23.71 -17.76 0.44
C GLU A 44 24.10 -19.05 1.16
N GLN A 45 24.00 -20.17 0.45
CA GLN A 45 24.60 -21.43 0.87
C GLN A 45 25.82 -21.75 0.01
N GLU A 46 26.84 -22.37 0.62
CA GLU A 46 28.10 -22.73 -0.05
C GLU A 46 27.85 -23.57 -1.32
N GLY A 47 28.41 -23.15 -2.45
CA GLY A 47 28.33 -23.88 -3.72
C GLY A 47 26.92 -24.15 -4.24
N GLN A 48 25.90 -23.43 -3.76
CA GLN A 48 24.51 -23.66 -4.15
C GLN A 48 24.28 -23.40 -5.64
N CYS A 49 24.72 -22.25 -6.15
CA CYS A 49 24.62 -21.96 -7.58
C CYS A 49 25.44 -22.95 -8.42
N TYR A 50 26.60 -23.37 -7.93
CA TYR A 50 27.44 -24.35 -8.63
C TYR A 50 26.72 -25.68 -8.81
N ASP A 51 26.13 -26.21 -7.73
CA ASP A 51 25.43 -27.49 -7.75
C ASP A 51 24.17 -27.43 -8.61
N TYR A 52 23.41 -26.33 -8.53
CA TYR A 52 22.12 -26.23 -9.22
C TYR A 52 22.31 -26.06 -10.74
N TYR A 53 23.38 -25.39 -11.15
CA TYR A 53 23.71 -25.26 -12.56
C TYR A 53 24.05 -26.60 -13.22
N GLN A 54 24.47 -27.63 -12.47
CA GLN A 54 24.74 -28.96 -13.05
C GLN A 54 23.47 -29.59 -13.66
N TYR A 55 22.29 -29.18 -13.20
CA TYR A 55 21.01 -29.64 -13.71
C TYR A 55 20.49 -28.78 -14.88
N ALA A 56 21.11 -27.62 -15.13
CA ALA A 56 20.68 -26.72 -16.21
C ALA A 56 20.85 -27.39 -17.58
N LYS A 57 19.77 -27.43 -18.36
CA LYS A 57 19.76 -27.97 -19.73
C LYS A 57 19.25 -26.91 -20.69
N ASN A 58 20.06 -26.55 -21.68
CA ASN A 58 19.75 -25.50 -22.67
C ASN A 58 19.22 -24.21 -22.03
N SER A 59 19.77 -23.85 -20.88
CA SER A 59 19.32 -22.73 -20.05
C SER A 59 20.50 -22.14 -19.26
N ARG A 60 20.26 -20.97 -18.66
CA ARG A 60 21.06 -20.43 -17.57
C ARG A 60 20.43 -20.86 -16.24
N LEU A 61 21.22 -20.85 -15.16
CA LEU A 61 20.65 -20.80 -13.81
C LEU A 61 20.01 -19.43 -13.63
N VAL A 62 18.75 -19.37 -13.21
CA VAL A 62 18.13 -18.11 -12.82
C VAL A 62 18.42 -17.87 -11.35
N TYR A 63 18.97 -16.70 -11.04
CA TYR A 63 19.15 -16.24 -9.68
C TYR A 63 18.21 -15.06 -9.44
N LEU A 64 17.08 -15.38 -8.81
CA LEU A 64 15.97 -14.46 -8.62
C LEU A 64 16.09 -13.82 -7.24
N THR A 65 16.48 -12.55 -7.19
CA THR A 65 16.65 -11.83 -5.94
C THR A 65 15.71 -10.63 -5.88
N ARG A 66 15.59 -9.99 -4.72
CA ARG A 66 14.79 -8.76 -4.57
C ARG A 66 15.16 -7.72 -5.64
N PHE A 67 16.47 -7.50 -5.87
CA PHE A 67 16.99 -6.40 -6.70
C PHE A 67 17.86 -6.85 -7.88
N GLY A 68 17.86 -8.13 -8.22
CA GLY A 68 18.67 -8.66 -9.34
C GLY A 68 20.17 -8.72 -9.04
N ASN A 69 20.58 -8.73 -7.77
CA ASN A 69 21.98 -8.90 -7.37
C ASN A 69 22.54 -10.24 -7.86
N ALA A 70 23.82 -10.24 -8.23
CA ALA A 70 24.57 -11.44 -8.55
C ALA A 70 24.90 -12.27 -7.30
N PRO A 71 24.94 -13.61 -7.40
CA PRO A 71 25.45 -14.44 -6.32
C PRO A 71 26.96 -14.25 -6.14
N SER A 72 27.40 -14.29 -4.89
CA SER A 72 28.80 -14.16 -4.53
C SER A 72 29.61 -15.39 -4.98
N GLU A 73 30.94 -15.32 -4.85
CA GLU A 73 31.80 -16.46 -5.10
C GLU A 73 31.48 -17.65 -4.18
N TYR A 74 31.03 -17.40 -2.94
CA TYR A 74 30.69 -18.43 -1.98
C TYR A 74 29.62 -19.39 -2.51
N SER A 75 28.56 -18.88 -3.15
CA SER A 75 27.53 -19.71 -3.77
C SER A 75 27.95 -20.31 -5.12
N ARG A 76 28.86 -19.64 -5.85
CA ARG A 76 29.31 -20.06 -7.19
C ARG A 76 30.47 -21.06 -7.17
N LYS A 77 31.16 -21.23 -6.05
CA LYS A 77 32.33 -22.11 -5.93
C LYS A 77 31.94 -23.54 -5.58
N LYS A 78 32.55 -24.52 -6.23
CA LYS A 78 32.35 -25.94 -5.91
C LYS A 78 32.80 -26.26 -4.49
N LYS A 79 31.97 -26.99 -3.72
CA LYS A 79 32.35 -27.51 -2.40
C LYS A 79 33.61 -28.38 -2.50
N SER A 80 34.65 -28.02 -1.75
CA SER A 80 35.95 -28.71 -1.72
C SER A 80 36.75 -28.69 -3.05
N GLY A 81 36.53 -27.69 -3.92
CA GLY A 81 37.25 -27.52 -5.17
C GLY A 81 37.69 -26.08 -5.44
N THR A 82 38.37 -25.86 -6.58
CA THR A 82 38.78 -24.53 -7.06
C THR A 82 37.90 -24.01 -8.19
N ASP A 83 36.99 -24.83 -8.72
CA ASP A 83 36.10 -24.46 -9.82
C ASP A 83 35.06 -23.45 -9.35
N ILE A 84 34.83 -22.41 -10.16
CA ILE A 84 33.86 -21.35 -9.91
C ILE A 84 32.96 -21.22 -11.13
N LEU A 85 31.64 -21.27 -10.91
CA LEU A 85 30.64 -21.05 -11.95
C LEU A 85 30.75 -19.61 -12.51
N PRO A 86 31.01 -19.42 -13.82
CA PRO A 86 31.06 -18.10 -14.43
C PRO A 86 29.72 -17.36 -14.38
N ILE A 87 29.75 -16.04 -14.21
CA ILE A 87 28.53 -15.23 -14.02
C ILE A 87 27.63 -15.20 -15.25
N ASP A 88 28.18 -15.34 -16.46
CA ASP A 88 27.43 -15.35 -17.73
C ASP A 88 26.57 -16.62 -17.90
N ARG A 89 26.79 -17.63 -17.07
CA ARG A 89 25.95 -18.84 -16.93
C ARG A 89 24.77 -18.64 -15.98
N ILE A 90 24.71 -17.50 -15.31
CA ILE A 90 23.68 -17.14 -14.35
C ILE A 90 22.90 -15.94 -14.89
N GLN A 91 21.58 -16.08 -14.96
CA GLN A 91 20.67 -15.00 -15.28
C GLN A 91 20.15 -14.39 -13.99
N CYS A 92 20.63 -13.21 -13.63
CA CYS A 92 20.07 -12.44 -12.53
C CYS A 92 18.72 -11.84 -12.95
N ILE A 93 17.71 -12.01 -12.10
CA ILE A 93 16.37 -11.44 -12.27
C ILE A 93 15.97 -10.74 -10.98
N SER A 94 15.34 -9.57 -11.09
CA SER A 94 14.84 -8.80 -9.97
C SER A 94 13.34 -9.02 -9.75
N TRP A 95 12.93 -9.28 -8.51
CA TRP A 95 11.52 -9.17 -8.11
C TRP A 95 11.01 -7.72 -8.30
N ALA A 96 11.74 -6.74 -7.77
CA ALA A 96 11.38 -5.32 -7.77
C ALA A 96 11.19 -4.75 -9.18
N GLU A 97 12.04 -5.13 -10.12
CA GLU A 97 12.02 -4.59 -11.48
C GLU A 97 11.42 -5.58 -12.48
N ASP A 98 12.03 -6.74 -12.67
CA ASP A 98 11.71 -7.62 -13.81
C ASP A 98 10.37 -8.34 -13.61
N ILE A 99 10.20 -8.99 -12.46
CA ILE A 99 8.95 -9.72 -12.17
C ILE A 99 7.81 -8.74 -11.95
N CYS A 100 8.00 -7.67 -11.17
CA CYS A 100 6.98 -6.64 -10.99
C CYS A 100 6.52 -6.04 -12.33
N ARG A 101 7.46 -5.67 -13.21
CA ARG A 101 7.14 -5.15 -14.56
C ARG A 101 6.43 -6.18 -15.43
N TRP A 102 6.81 -7.45 -15.34
CA TRP A 102 6.15 -8.52 -16.08
C TRP A 102 4.71 -8.74 -15.61
N LEU A 103 4.49 -8.85 -14.30
CA LEU A 103 3.15 -9.00 -13.71
C LEU A 103 2.25 -7.80 -14.02
N ASN A 104 2.77 -6.58 -13.90
CA ASN A 104 2.04 -5.36 -14.28
C ASN A 104 1.63 -5.33 -15.75
N LYS A 105 2.43 -5.89 -16.67
CA LYS A 105 2.03 -6.03 -18.07
C LYS A 105 0.93 -7.08 -18.23
N LEU A 106 1.01 -8.19 -17.49
CA LEU A 106 0.00 -9.26 -17.55
C LEU A 106 -1.38 -8.79 -17.08
N THR A 107 -1.48 -7.94 -16.05
CA THR A 107 -2.78 -7.45 -15.55
C THR A 107 -3.61 -6.70 -16.60
N THR A 108 -2.97 -6.18 -17.67
CA THR A 108 -3.66 -5.53 -18.79
C THR A 108 -4.43 -6.51 -19.68
N GLN A 109 -4.15 -7.81 -19.57
CA GLN A 109 -4.69 -8.87 -20.44
C GLN A 109 -5.51 -9.92 -19.67
N LEU A 110 -5.58 -9.81 -18.35
CA LEU A 110 -6.24 -10.78 -17.47
C LEU A 110 -7.64 -10.31 -17.06
N ALA A 111 -8.59 -11.25 -17.06
CA ALA A 111 -9.91 -11.05 -16.49
C ALA A 111 -9.92 -11.37 -14.99
N GLU A 112 -10.95 -10.88 -14.29
CA GLU A 112 -11.21 -11.28 -12.90
C GLU A 112 -11.61 -12.75 -12.81
N PRO A 113 -11.31 -13.45 -11.69
CA PRO A 113 -10.64 -12.94 -10.48
C PRO A 113 -9.10 -13.02 -10.53
N VAL A 114 -8.53 -13.58 -11.61
CA VAL A 114 -7.08 -13.84 -11.72
C VAL A 114 -6.28 -12.53 -11.65
N LYS A 115 -6.81 -11.46 -12.25
CA LYS A 115 -6.20 -10.14 -12.19
C LYS A 115 -6.02 -9.64 -10.75
N SER A 116 -7.06 -9.73 -9.91
CA SER A 116 -6.97 -9.37 -8.49
C SER A 116 -5.89 -10.18 -7.73
N THR A 117 -5.81 -11.50 -7.98
CA THR A 117 -4.75 -12.33 -7.38
C THR A 117 -3.34 -11.89 -7.81
N ILE A 118 -3.14 -11.53 -9.08
CA ILE A 118 -1.85 -11.01 -9.56
C ILE A 118 -1.51 -9.65 -8.92
N MET A 119 -2.51 -8.79 -8.70
CA MET A 119 -2.31 -7.52 -7.99
C MET A 119 -1.83 -7.73 -6.56
N GLN A 120 -2.39 -8.70 -5.83
CA GLN A 120 -1.91 -9.07 -4.49
C GLN A 120 -0.44 -9.54 -4.49
N TYR A 121 0.00 -10.26 -5.53
CA TYR A 121 1.41 -10.62 -5.65
C TYR A 121 2.31 -9.42 -5.97
N ILE A 122 1.85 -8.45 -6.74
CA ILE A 122 2.56 -7.20 -6.98
C ILE A 122 2.74 -6.43 -5.67
N ASP A 123 1.70 -6.35 -4.84
CA ASP A 123 1.76 -5.71 -3.52
C ASP A 123 2.77 -6.41 -2.60
N ALA A 124 2.74 -7.74 -2.55
CA ALA A 124 3.71 -8.52 -1.80
C ALA A 124 5.15 -8.24 -2.27
N ILE A 125 5.36 -8.12 -3.59
CA ILE A 125 6.65 -7.75 -4.16
C ILE A 125 7.09 -6.36 -3.70
N HIS A 126 6.20 -5.35 -3.75
CA HIS A 126 6.54 -3.99 -3.30
C HIS A 126 6.98 -3.95 -1.84
N VAL A 127 6.27 -4.65 -0.94
CA VAL A 127 6.65 -4.77 0.47
C VAL A 127 8.03 -5.38 0.62
N VAL A 128 8.31 -6.46 -0.10
CA VAL A 128 9.63 -7.09 -0.09
C VAL A 128 10.62 -6.43 -1.06
N ALA A 129 10.37 -5.26 -1.64
CA ALA A 129 11.26 -4.60 -2.59
C ALA A 129 11.64 -3.16 -2.18
N ASP A 130 11.30 -2.71 -0.97
CA ASP A 130 11.75 -1.38 -0.56
C ASP A 130 13.23 -1.41 -0.09
N GLU A 131 14.15 -0.92 -0.93
CA GLU A 131 15.59 -0.78 -0.64
C GLU A 131 16.01 0.65 -0.27
N ARG A 132 15.21 1.66 -0.61
CA ARG A 132 15.56 3.08 -0.35
C ARG A 132 15.55 3.36 1.14
N GLY A 133 14.58 2.80 1.86
CA GLY A 133 14.55 2.83 3.32
C GLY A 133 15.78 2.16 3.95
N ARG A 134 16.22 1.01 3.43
CA ARG A 134 17.31 0.22 4.03
C ARG A 134 18.71 0.82 3.81
N LYS A 135 19.06 1.23 2.59
CA LYS A 135 20.36 1.87 2.31
C LYS A 135 20.50 3.22 3.03
N MET A 136 19.40 3.96 3.16
CA MET A 136 19.40 5.20 3.94
C MET A 136 19.51 4.90 5.44
N MET A 137 18.84 3.85 5.94
CA MET A 137 18.97 3.40 7.34
C MET A 137 20.37 2.91 7.69
N GLU A 138 21.01 2.10 6.84
CA GLU A 138 22.38 1.60 7.04
C GLU A 138 23.39 2.76 7.07
N LYS A 139 23.32 3.67 6.09
CA LYS A 139 24.14 4.89 6.08
C LYS A 139 23.87 5.79 7.29
N ASN A 140 22.60 5.93 7.70
CA ASN A 140 22.25 6.69 8.89
C ASN A 140 22.86 6.05 10.15
N LEU A 141 22.84 4.73 10.27
CA LEU A 141 23.44 4.01 11.41
C LEU A 141 24.95 4.22 11.47
N GLU A 142 25.66 4.12 10.34
CA GLU A 142 27.10 4.42 10.27
C GLU A 142 27.40 5.84 10.77
N ILE A 143 26.65 6.85 10.30
CA ILE A 143 26.80 8.25 10.72
C ILE A 143 26.57 8.41 12.23
N LEU A 144 25.58 7.73 12.81
CA LEU A 144 25.30 7.82 14.24
C LEU A 144 26.49 7.37 15.10
N TYR A 145 27.33 6.45 14.59
CA TYR A 145 28.51 5.95 15.30
C TYR A 145 29.80 6.75 15.03
N GLU A 146 29.80 7.73 14.12
CA GLU A 146 30.98 8.55 13.84
C GLU A 146 31.33 9.48 15.03
N SER A 147 30.35 9.91 15.84
CA SER A 147 30.61 10.72 17.04
C SER A 147 29.48 10.66 18.09
N PRO A 148 29.79 10.93 19.39
CA PRO A 148 28.77 11.08 20.42
C PRO A 148 27.73 12.17 20.13
N ASP A 149 28.10 13.23 19.40
CA ASP A 149 27.19 14.32 19.08
C ASP A 149 26.17 13.92 18.00
N TYR A 150 26.59 13.12 17.00
CA TYR A 150 25.66 12.56 16.02
C TYR A 150 24.70 11.55 16.65
N PHE A 151 25.17 10.72 17.57
CA PHE A 151 24.29 9.83 18.33
C PHE A 151 23.25 10.61 19.16
N ARG A 152 23.67 11.69 19.84
CA ARG A 152 22.76 12.59 20.57
C ARG A 152 21.74 13.27 19.64
N ALA A 153 22.16 13.70 18.45
CA ALA A 153 21.27 14.25 17.44
C ALA A 153 20.23 13.21 16.97
N GLY A 154 20.65 11.96 16.76
CA GLY A 154 19.75 10.84 16.45
C GLY A 154 18.67 10.62 17.51
N ILE A 155 19.05 10.61 18.79
CA ILE A 155 18.10 10.52 19.92
C ILE A 155 17.11 11.69 19.92
N ALA A 156 17.58 12.91 19.64
CA ALA A 156 16.71 14.09 19.57
C ALA A 156 15.70 13.98 18.41
N ILE A 157 16.15 13.52 17.24
CA ILE A 157 15.29 13.29 16.07
C ILE A 157 14.22 12.25 16.40
N GLU A 158 14.62 11.08 16.93
CA GLU A 158 13.70 10.01 17.33
C GLU A 158 12.59 10.53 18.27
N LYS A 159 12.99 11.24 19.34
CA LYS A 159 12.06 11.84 20.31
C LYS A 159 11.11 12.85 19.69
N SER A 160 11.55 13.59 18.67
CA SER A 160 10.74 14.61 17.99
C SER A 160 9.86 14.07 16.88
N MET A 161 10.15 12.85 16.39
CA MET A 161 9.55 12.33 15.15
C MET A 161 8.04 12.13 15.27
N LYS A 162 7.55 11.64 16.42
CA LYS A 162 6.10 11.54 16.68
C LYS A 162 5.42 12.90 16.49
N SER A 163 5.95 13.94 17.13
CA SER A 163 5.39 15.30 17.02
C SER A 163 5.48 15.85 15.60
N ALA A 164 6.54 15.55 14.86
CA ALA A 164 6.66 15.93 13.45
C ALA A 164 5.58 15.28 12.58
N LYS A 165 5.30 13.98 12.77
CA LYS A 165 4.22 13.27 12.06
C LYS A 165 2.85 13.85 12.36
N ILE A 166 2.54 14.09 13.64
CA ILE A 166 1.30 14.75 14.08
C ILE A 166 1.15 16.12 13.42
N THR A 167 2.22 16.93 13.46
CA THR A 167 2.23 18.27 12.86
C THR A 167 1.93 18.21 11.37
N LEU A 168 2.54 17.28 10.64
CA LEU A 168 2.28 17.11 9.22
C LEU A 168 0.82 16.74 8.94
N MET A 169 0.26 15.78 9.68
CA MET A 169 -1.13 15.39 9.55
C MET A 169 -2.08 16.59 9.79
N HIS A 170 -1.82 17.40 10.83
CA HIS A 170 -2.60 18.61 11.10
C HIS A 170 -2.50 19.63 9.97
N LEU A 171 -1.30 19.85 9.42
CA LEU A 171 -1.11 20.75 8.28
C LEU A 171 -1.93 20.29 7.05
N VAL A 172 -1.99 18.98 6.81
CA VAL A 172 -2.79 18.42 5.71
C VAL A 172 -4.29 18.62 5.98
N PHE A 173 -4.78 18.34 7.18
CA PHE A 173 -6.19 18.58 7.53
C PHE A 173 -6.56 20.06 7.53
N ASP A 174 -5.69 20.96 7.99
CA ASP A 174 -5.91 22.41 7.93
C ASP A 174 -6.03 22.90 6.48
N ASP A 175 -5.19 22.38 5.59
CA ASP A 175 -5.24 22.72 4.17
C ASP A 175 -6.48 22.09 3.49
N LEU A 176 -6.85 20.85 3.83
CA LEU A 176 -8.11 20.22 3.40
C LEU A 176 -9.33 21.02 3.85
N LYS A 177 -9.36 21.46 5.11
CA LYS A 177 -10.45 22.27 5.68
C LYS A 177 -10.65 23.56 4.90
N LYS A 178 -9.56 24.29 4.61
CA LYS A 178 -9.60 25.52 3.78
C LYS A 178 -10.06 25.27 2.36
N GLU A 179 -9.65 24.15 1.75
CA GLU A 179 -10.06 23.83 0.38
C GLU A 179 -11.53 23.39 0.33
N MET A 180 -11.98 22.59 1.30
CA MET A 180 -13.38 22.17 1.47
C MET A 180 -14.32 23.35 1.70
N GLU A 181 -13.91 24.37 2.48
CA GLU A 181 -14.71 25.59 2.72
C GLU A 181 -15.28 26.20 1.44
N LYS A 182 -14.51 26.15 0.34
CA LYS A 182 -14.91 26.67 -0.98
C LYS A 182 -16.12 25.95 -1.59
N ILE A 183 -16.32 24.68 -1.24
CA ILE A 183 -17.39 23.84 -1.82
C ILE A 183 -18.48 23.46 -0.81
N THR A 184 -18.28 23.68 0.50
CA THR A 184 -19.25 23.33 1.54
C THR A 184 -20.67 23.83 1.26
N SER A 185 -20.81 25.10 0.87
CA SER A 185 -22.11 25.73 0.57
C SER A 185 -22.81 25.09 -0.63
N LYS A 186 -22.04 24.62 -1.63
CA LYS A 186 -22.56 23.95 -2.84
C LYS A 186 -23.24 22.63 -2.49
N TYR A 187 -22.78 21.95 -1.44
CA TYR A 187 -23.23 20.61 -1.03
C TYR A 187 -23.92 20.58 0.33
N TRP A 188 -24.32 21.74 0.87
CA TRP A 188 -25.01 21.85 2.17
C TRP A 188 -24.26 21.19 3.32
N LEU A 189 -22.93 21.18 3.24
CA LEU A 189 -22.04 20.65 4.26
C LEU A 189 -21.84 21.71 5.35
N VAL A 190 -22.01 21.32 6.60
CA VAL A 190 -21.72 22.17 7.76
C VAL A 190 -20.69 21.45 8.62
N PRO A 191 -19.59 22.12 9.04
CA PRO A 191 -18.64 21.52 9.96
C PRO A 191 -19.34 21.01 11.22
N GLU A 192 -19.05 19.77 11.59
CA GLU A 192 -19.49 19.15 12.85
C GLU A 192 -18.75 19.83 14.03
N LYS A 193 -19.44 20.09 15.14
CA LYS A 193 -18.92 20.86 16.29
C LYS A 193 -19.46 20.41 17.66
N GLU A 194 -20.26 19.37 17.70
CA GLU A 194 -20.96 18.88 18.91
C GLU A 194 -20.31 17.60 19.43
N PHE A 195 -20.05 16.63 18.55
CA PHE A 195 -19.56 15.31 18.95
C PHE A 195 -18.04 15.22 18.94
N HIS A 196 -17.37 16.05 18.13
CA HIS A 196 -15.90 16.03 17.97
C HIS A 196 -15.36 14.64 17.61
N TYR A 197 -16.18 13.82 16.95
CA TYR A 197 -15.92 12.40 16.70
C TYR A 197 -14.61 12.17 15.92
N PHE A 198 -13.59 11.68 16.63
CA PHE A 198 -12.20 11.57 16.18
C PHE A 198 -11.68 12.79 15.39
N THR A 199 -12.06 14.01 15.79
CA THR A 199 -11.63 15.21 15.05
C THR A 199 -10.12 15.42 15.19
N TYR A 200 -9.43 15.72 14.10
CA TYR A 200 -7.96 15.84 14.09
C TYR A 200 -7.42 16.90 15.06
N GLU A 201 -8.22 17.90 15.42
CA GLU A 201 -7.87 18.98 16.37
C GLU A 201 -7.77 18.48 17.83
N GLU A 202 -8.38 17.34 18.15
CA GLU A 202 -8.42 16.81 19.52
C GLU A 202 -7.13 16.08 19.89
N LYS A 203 -6.50 16.51 20.99
CA LYS A 203 -5.23 15.93 21.48
C LYS A 203 -5.30 14.44 21.76
N CYS A 204 -6.46 13.90 22.10
CA CYS A 204 -6.61 12.45 22.34
C CYS A 204 -6.33 11.62 21.08
N ASN A 205 -6.48 12.21 19.89
CA ASN A 205 -6.26 11.56 18.60
C ASN A 205 -4.78 11.58 18.17
N GLU A 206 -3.91 12.31 18.88
CA GLU A 206 -2.46 12.21 18.73
C GLU A 206 -1.92 10.81 19.12
N LYS A 207 -2.73 10.03 19.87
CA LYS A 207 -2.46 8.62 20.20
C LYS A 207 -2.47 7.69 18.99
N PHE A 208 -2.89 8.18 17.82
CA PHE A 208 -2.78 7.48 16.54
C PHE A 208 -1.38 6.88 16.30
N TYR A 209 -0.33 7.63 16.66
CA TYR A 209 1.06 7.20 16.52
C TYR A 209 1.59 6.36 17.69
N ASP A 210 0.81 6.17 18.75
CA ASP A 210 1.18 5.32 19.90
C ASP A 210 0.81 3.84 19.69
N GLY A 211 0.38 3.46 18.49
CA GLY A 211 -0.01 2.09 18.17
C GLY A 211 -1.43 1.72 18.59
N ASN A 212 -2.24 2.69 19.04
CA ASN A 212 -3.66 2.46 19.30
C ASN A 212 -4.44 2.37 17.96
N ALA A 213 -5.01 1.20 17.67
CA ALA A 213 -5.72 0.93 16.41
C ALA A 213 -7.11 1.58 16.34
N SER A 214 -7.61 2.17 17.44
CA SER A 214 -8.98 2.67 17.55
C SER A 214 -9.11 4.20 17.44
N THR A 215 -8.13 4.90 16.88
CA THR A 215 -8.25 6.34 16.60
C THR A 215 -8.13 6.57 15.11
N CYS A 216 -9.14 7.17 14.49
CA CYS A 216 -9.12 7.57 13.09
C CYS A 216 -9.24 9.10 12.98
N PRO A 217 -8.14 9.87 13.12
CA PRO A 217 -8.19 11.33 13.04
C PRO A 217 -8.89 11.77 11.75
N GLY A 218 -9.83 12.69 11.84
CA GLY A 218 -10.64 13.08 10.70
C GLY A 218 -11.24 14.47 10.79
N LEU A 219 -11.92 14.84 9.70
CA LEU A 219 -12.62 16.09 9.48
C LEU A 219 -14.06 15.74 9.08
N ASN A 220 -15.02 16.23 9.85
CA ASN A 220 -16.43 15.84 9.76
C ASN A 220 -17.31 17.00 9.30
N TYR A 221 -18.21 16.70 8.35
CA TYR A 221 -19.22 17.63 7.88
C TYR A 221 -20.60 16.97 7.89
N ILE A 222 -21.59 17.63 8.48
CA ILE A 222 -22.98 17.19 8.46
C ILE A 222 -23.61 17.58 7.12
N VAL A 223 -24.24 16.63 6.42
CA VAL A 223 -25.04 16.89 5.22
C VAL A 223 -26.41 17.42 5.66
N LYS A 224 -26.53 18.75 5.82
CA LYS A 224 -27.67 19.38 6.52
C LYS A 224 -29.05 19.07 5.93
N LYS A 225 -29.10 18.83 4.61
CA LYS A 225 -30.35 18.51 3.89
C LYS A 225 -30.87 17.10 4.17
N ALA A 226 -30.01 16.15 4.55
CA ALA A 226 -30.44 14.79 4.82
C ALA A 226 -31.22 14.72 6.13
N LYS A 227 -32.46 14.23 6.05
CA LYS A 227 -33.33 13.96 7.19
C LYS A 227 -33.72 12.49 7.16
N LEU A 228 -33.02 11.71 7.97
CA LEU A 228 -33.22 10.27 8.08
C LEU A 228 -34.13 9.95 9.28
N CYS A 229 -34.73 8.77 9.22
CA CYS A 229 -35.50 8.16 10.28
C CYS A 229 -34.76 6.90 10.75
N PRO A 230 -34.46 6.77 12.06
CA PRO A 230 -34.86 7.69 13.12
C PRO A 230 -34.04 9.00 13.13
N GLN A 231 -34.60 10.07 13.72
CA GLN A 231 -34.06 11.45 13.61
C GLN A 231 -32.67 11.65 14.24
N ASN A 232 -32.22 10.71 15.08
CA ASN A 232 -30.86 10.70 15.63
C ASN A 232 -29.80 10.22 14.62
N ILE A 233 -30.20 9.65 13.48
CA ILE A 233 -29.26 9.27 12.43
C ILE A 233 -29.01 10.46 11.53
N GLN A 234 -27.76 10.88 11.46
CA GLN A 234 -27.28 11.94 10.58
C GLN A 234 -26.43 11.35 9.46
N MET A 235 -26.46 11.99 8.30
CA MET A 235 -25.58 11.67 7.19
C MET A 235 -24.41 12.65 7.20
N TRP A 236 -23.18 12.13 7.28
CA TRP A 236 -21.97 12.94 7.36
C TRP A 236 -21.07 12.67 6.15
N PHE A 237 -20.42 13.72 5.66
CA PHE A 237 -19.24 13.59 4.82
C PHE A 237 -18.00 13.66 5.72
N ARG A 238 -17.18 12.62 5.70
CA ARG A 238 -16.02 12.47 6.56
C ARG A 238 -14.78 12.25 5.72
N ILE A 239 -13.71 12.98 6.06
CA ILE A 239 -12.36 12.73 5.57
C ILE A 239 -11.55 12.21 6.76
N GLU A 240 -10.93 11.03 6.67
CA GLU A 240 -10.24 10.44 7.81
C GLU A 240 -8.96 9.70 7.43
N VAL A 241 -8.14 9.45 8.45
CA VAL A 241 -6.93 8.63 8.38
C VAL A 241 -7.12 7.41 9.28
N GLN A 242 -7.12 6.21 8.68
CA GLN A 242 -6.96 4.94 9.40
C GLN A 242 -5.52 4.44 9.29
N ASP A 243 -5.06 4.22 8.06
CA ASP A 243 -3.64 4.16 7.70
C ASP A 243 -3.41 5.15 6.56
N ASN A 244 -4.13 4.93 5.46
CA ASN A 244 -4.29 5.87 4.37
C ASN A 244 -5.31 6.99 4.70
N LEU A 245 -5.27 8.07 3.92
CA LEU A 245 -6.31 9.08 3.89
C LEU A 245 -7.49 8.61 3.00
N TYR A 246 -8.72 8.76 3.50
CA TYR A 246 -9.97 8.43 2.80
C TYR A 246 -10.96 9.57 2.91
N ALA A 247 -11.96 9.60 2.03
CA ALA A 247 -13.18 10.37 2.27
C ALA A 247 -14.42 9.63 1.79
N GLY A 248 -15.55 9.91 2.44
CA GLY A 248 -16.81 9.25 2.08
C GLY A 248 -18.00 9.77 2.85
N ILE A 249 -19.15 9.17 2.56
CA ILE A 249 -20.39 9.36 3.31
C ILE A 249 -20.50 8.26 4.36
N VAL A 250 -20.80 8.66 5.59
CA VAL A 250 -21.11 7.76 6.71
C VAL A 250 -22.45 8.14 7.32
N LEU A 251 -23.02 7.21 8.09
CA LEU A 251 -24.13 7.51 8.99
C LEU A 251 -23.59 7.64 10.41
N PHE A 252 -24.08 8.62 11.16
CA PHE A 252 -23.70 8.87 12.54
C PHE A 252 -24.93 8.85 13.43
N ASP A 253 -24.88 8.07 14.51
CA ASP A 253 -25.94 7.99 15.51
C ASP A 253 -25.66 8.98 16.66
N THR A 254 -26.37 10.11 16.65
CA THR A 254 -26.21 11.16 17.66
C THR A 254 -26.66 10.74 19.06
N LYS A 255 -27.42 9.64 19.19
CA LYS A 255 -27.85 9.12 20.49
C LYS A 255 -26.73 8.32 21.14
N ASN A 256 -26.04 7.50 20.36
CA ASN A 256 -24.97 6.63 20.85
C ASN A 256 -23.59 7.31 20.80
N GLY A 257 -23.43 8.32 19.93
CA GLY A 257 -22.19 9.10 19.79
C GLY A 257 -21.14 8.44 18.89
N TYR A 258 -21.56 7.50 18.03
CA TYR A 258 -20.70 6.75 17.13
C TYR A 258 -21.37 6.62 15.75
N GLU A 259 -20.59 6.22 14.77
CA GLU A 259 -21.03 5.73 13.48
C GLU A 259 -22.15 4.67 13.55
N VAL A 260 -22.77 4.42 12.42
CA VAL A 260 -23.57 3.20 12.22
C VAL A 260 -22.70 2.16 11.52
N ASP A 261 -22.36 1.08 12.22
CA ASP A 261 -21.48 0.01 11.70
C ASP A 261 -22.06 -0.75 10.51
N GLU A 262 -23.38 -0.96 10.50
CA GLU A 262 -24.08 -1.74 9.48
C GLU A 262 -25.20 -0.93 8.83
N ILE A 263 -25.06 -0.66 7.53
CA ILE A 263 -26.02 0.10 6.74
C ILE A 263 -27.09 -0.85 6.18
N THR A 264 -28.28 -0.82 6.78
CA THR A 264 -29.40 -1.69 6.40
C THR A 264 -30.09 -1.25 5.10
N GLU A 265 -30.81 -2.16 4.44
CA GLU A 265 -31.62 -1.85 3.24
C GLU A 265 -32.64 -0.72 3.47
N GLN A 266 -33.23 -0.66 4.67
CA GLN A 266 -34.15 0.42 5.05
C GLN A 266 -33.43 1.79 5.08
N MET A 267 -32.19 1.83 5.56
CA MET A 267 -31.38 3.04 5.56
C MET A 267 -30.98 3.41 4.12
N ILE A 268 -30.59 2.44 3.30
CA ILE A 268 -30.30 2.65 1.87
C ILE A 268 -31.51 3.30 1.17
N GLY A 269 -32.71 2.78 1.38
CA GLY A 269 -33.95 3.34 0.82
C GLY A 269 -34.22 4.80 1.21
N GLN A 270 -33.68 5.26 2.34
CA GLN A 270 -33.73 6.67 2.74
C GLN A 270 -32.57 7.48 2.14
N ILE A 271 -31.35 6.93 2.15
CA ILE A 271 -30.15 7.57 1.58
C ILE A 271 -30.35 7.89 0.09
N VAL A 272 -30.94 6.98 -0.69
CA VAL A 272 -31.18 7.19 -2.14
C VAL A 272 -32.15 8.34 -2.44
N GLN A 273 -32.85 8.88 -1.44
CA GLN A 273 -33.62 10.11 -1.60
C GLN A 273 -32.71 11.34 -1.67
N TYR A 274 -31.52 11.27 -1.06
CA TYR A 274 -30.55 12.36 -0.94
C TYR A 274 -29.30 12.16 -1.81
N MET A 275 -29.05 10.95 -2.30
CA MET A 275 -27.88 10.59 -3.10
C MET A 275 -28.31 9.74 -4.33
N ASN A 276 -27.53 9.79 -5.40
CA ASN A 276 -27.75 8.90 -6.56
C ASN A 276 -27.52 7.44 -6.16
N GLU A 277 -28.44 6.56 -6.55
CA GLU A 277 -28.46 5.15 -6.16
C GLU A 277 -27.18 4.42 -6.58
N ASP A 278 -26.70 4.65 -7.80
CA ASP A 278 -25.45 4.05 -8.30
C ASP A 278 -24.19 4.43 -7.50
N ALA A 279 -24.25 5.49 -6.69
CA ALA A 279 -23.14 5.91 -5.84
C ALA A 279 -23.22 5.33 -4.42
N VAL A 280 -24.33 4.67 -4.06
CA VAL A 280 -24.52 4.03 -2.76
C VAL A 280 -23.99 2.60 -2.85
N THR A 281 -22.74 2.42 -2.42
CA THR A 281 -22.03 1.13 -2.43
C THR A 281 -21.50 0.83 -1.03
N PRO A 282 -22.35 0.37 -0.10
CA PRO A 282 -21.95 0.21 1.29
C PRO A 282 -20.79 -0.76 1.48
N ALA A 283 -19.83 -0.38 2.32
CA ALA A 283 -18.68 -1.19 2.69
C ALA A 283 -18.30 -0.91 4.16
N GLY A 284 -18.67 -1.83 5.06
CA GLY A 284 -18.64 -1.56 6.50
C GLY A 284 -19.56 -0.38 6.86
N TRP A 285 -19.02 0.57 7.63
CA TRP A 285 -19.71 1.81 8.04
C TRP A 285 -19.80 2.90 6.94
N TRP A 286 -19.19 2.68 5.77
CA TRP A 286 -19.21 3.63 4.65
C TRP A 286 -20.44 3.40 3.79
N VAL A 287 -21.22 4.45 3.53
CA VAL A 287 -22.29 4.46 2.52
C VAL A 287 -21.68 4.49 1.11
N SER A 288 -20.60 5.26 0.98
CA SER A 288 -19.82 5.44 -0.24
C SER A 288 -18.48 6.04 0.17
N TRP A 289 -17.38 5.67 -0.49
CA TRP A 289 -16.05 6.15 -0.14
C TRP A 289 -15.12 6.16 -1.35
N CYS A 290 -14.06 6.96 -1.27
CA CYS A 290 -12.96 6.92 -2.22
C CYS A 290 -11.65 7.38 -1.58
N TYR A 291 -10.53 6.99 -2.20
CA TYR A 291 -9.21 7.56 -1.94
C TYR A 291 -9.10 8.99 -2.51
N PRO A 292 -8.10 9.78 -2.06
CA PRO A 292 -7.80 11.11 -2.61
C PRO A 292 -7.54 11.16 -4.12
N ASN A 293 -7.21 10.04 -4.74
CA ASN A 293 -7.04 9.91 -6.20
C ASN A 293 -8.34 9.47 -6.93
N GLY A 294 -9.47 9.34 -6.22
CA GLY A 294 -10.77 8.94 -6.74
C GLY A 294 -10.99 7.42 -6.87
N LYS A 295 -9.99 6.59 -6.52
CA LYS A 295 -10.15 5.13 -6.53
C LYS A 295 -11.07 4.67 -5.40
N ILE A 296 -11.86 3.64 -5.67
CA ILE A 296 -12.85 3.06 -4.73
C ILE A 296 -12.55 1.58 -4.40
N GLN A 297 -11.45 1.06 -4.91
CA GLN A 297 -11.01 -0.32 -4.69
C GLN A 297 -9.84 -0.31 -3.73
N ASP A 298 -9.89 -1.14 -2.70
CA ASP A 298 -8.78 -1.33 -1.79
C ASP A 298 -7.53 -1.80 -2.55
N GLY A 299 -6.41 -1.18 -2.21
CA GLY A 299 -5.13 -1.44 -2.85
C GLY A 299 -4.09 -0.43 -2.42
N TYR A 300 -2.84 -0.73 -2.76
CA TYR A 300 -1.74 0.21 -2.58
C TYR A 300 -1.68 1.19 -3.77
N TYR A 301 -1.59 2.48 -3.46
CA TYR A 301 -1.48 3.54 -4.44
C TYR A 301 -0.35 4.49 -4.06
N ASP A 302 0.64 4.65 -4.94
CA ASP A 302 1.80 5.51 -4.72
C ASP A 302 1.44 6.99 -4.53
N ASP A 303 0.25 7.42 -4.94
CA ASP A 303 -0.26 8.79 -4.86
C ASP A 303 -1.31 9.00 -3.75
N VAL A 304 -1.49 7.99 -2.88
CA VAL A 304 -2.34 8.09 -1.68
C VAL A 304 -1.42 8.13 -0.45
N PRO A 305 -1.56 9.13 0.43
CA PRO A 305 -0.72 9.22 1.62
C PRO A 305 -1.15 8.19 2.67
N ASP A 306 -0.20 7.36 3.08
CA ASP A 306 -0.26 6.52 4.28
C ASP A 306 0.40 7.29 5.44
N PHE A 307 -0.42 7.81 6.35
CA PHE A 307 0.06 8.59 7.49
C PHE A 307 0.54 7.70 8.63
N LYS A 308 0.16 6.41 8.69
CA LYS A 308 0.64 5.48 9.71
C LYS A 308 2.11 5.13 9.47
N HIS A 309 2.40 4.71 8.25
CA HIS A 309 3.71 4.24 7.82
C HIS A 309 4.56 5.35 7.20
N MET A 310 3.96 6.51 6.89
CA MET A 310 4.62 7.64 6.23
C MET A 310 5.25 7.20 4.91
N ASN A 311 4.42 6.69 3.98
CA ASN A 311 4.86 6.34 2.64
C ASN A 311 5.44 7.56 1.88
N PRO A 312 6.12 7.36 0.73
CA PRO A 312 6.72 8.48 -0.01
C PRO A 312 5.75 9.61 -0.33
N CYS A 313 4.47 9.30 -0.64
CA CYS A 313 3.43 10.30 -0.83
C CYS A 313 3.25 11.16 0.42
N ALA A 314 2.99 10.56 1.58
CA ALA A 314 2.82 11.28 2.84
C ALA A 314 4.05 12.13 3.20
N VAL A 315 5.26 11.61 3.04
CA VAL A 315 6.51 12.34 3.30
C VAL A 315 6.65 13.56 2.37
N SER A 316 6.24 13.44 1.10
CA SER A 316 6.32 14.55 0.15
C SER A 316 5.46 15.76 0.55
N LEU A 317 4.42 15.56 1.37
CA LEU A 317 3.52 16.61 1.85
C LEU A 317 4.16 17.52 2.92
N VAL A 318 5.37 17.22 3.38
CA VAL A 318 6.15 18.18 4.19
C VAL A 318 6.42 19.44 3.38
N ASP A 319 6.67 19.30 2.07
CA ASP A 319 6.76 20.42 1.16
C ASP A 319 5.38 21.08 0.99
N LYS A 320 5.34 22.39 1.23
CA LYS A 320 4.09 23.15 1.22
C LYS A 320 3.44 23.19 -0.17
N GLN A 321 4.24 23.28 -1.24
CA GLN A 321 3.70 23.35 -2.59
C GLN A 321 3.07 22.00 -2.96
N ASN A 322 3.79 20.89 -2.77
CA ASN A 322 3.27 19.55 -3.00
C ASN A 322 1.98 19.30 -2.20
N ARG A 323 1.96 19.70 -0.93
CA ARG A 323 0.77 19.56 -0.08
C ARG A 323 -0.44 20.33 -0.60
N MET A 324 -0.25 21.59 -1.01
CA MET A 324 -1.35 22.39 -1.55
C MET A 324 -1.86 21.84 -2.89
N GLU A 325 -0.99 21.33 -3.75
CA GLU A 325 -1.37 20.69 -5.01
C GLU A 325 -2.15 19.38 -4.75
N PHE A 326 -1.64 18.55 -3.85
CA PHE A 326 -2.31 17.33 -3.40
C PHE A 326 -3.72 17.63 -2.86
N VAL A 327 -3.84 18.57 -1.93
CA VAL A 327 -5.13 18.92 -1.29
C VAL A 327 -6.17 19.38 -2.32
N LYS A 328 -5.76 20.23 -3.28
CA LYS A 328 -6.65 20.67 -4.36
C LYS A 328 -7.13 19.50 -5.20
N SER A 329 -6.22 18.59 -5.57
CA SER A 329 -6.58 17.40 -6.34
C SER A 329 -7.49 16.47 -5.54
N ALA A 330 -7.20 16.26 -4.25
CA ALA A 330 -7.98 15.41 -3.36
C ALA A 330 -9.42 15.91 -3.22
N VAL A 331 -9.61 17.19 -2.90
CA VAL A 331 -10.95 17.79 -2.78
C VAL A 331 -11.71 17.73 -4.10
N LYS A 332 -11.05 17.98 -5.22
CA LYS A 332 -11.66 17.82 -6.55
C LYS A 332 -12.12 16.37 -6.78
N ASN A 333 -11.30 15.38 -6.43
CA ASN A 333 -11.68 13.97 -6.57
C ASN A 333 -12.83 13.58 -5.64
N PHE A 334 -12.83 14.05 -4.38
CA PHE A 334 -13.95 13.85 -3.46
C PHE A 334 -15.24 14.47 -3.98
N GLU A 335 -15.15 15.67 -4.56
CA GLU A 335 -16.27 16.32 -5.21
C GLU A 335 -16.77 15.49 -6.40
N GLU A 336 -15.87 15.05 -7.26
CA GLU A 336 -16.18 14.30 -8.47
C GLU A 336 -16.67 12.87 -8.21
N HIS A 337 -16.29 12.21 -7.11
CA HIS A 337 -16.64 10.79 -6.90
C HIS A 337 -17.68 10.59 -5.80
N ILE A 338 -17.83 11.55 -4.89
CA ILE A 338 -18.77 11.45 -3.76
C ILE A 338 -19.79 12.59 -3.81
N LEU A 339 -19.35 13.84 -3.67
CA LEU A 339 -20.27 14.94 -3.37
C LEU A 339 -21.19 15.31 -4.53
N LYS A 340 -20.73 15.19 -5.79
CA LYS A 340 -21.58 15.45 -6.97
C LYS A 340 -22.81 14.55 -7.05
N HIS A 341 -22.79 13.41 -6.34
CA HIS A 341 -23.91 12.48 -6.31
C HIS A 341 -24.96 12.84 -5.27
N LEU A 342 -24.70 13.83 -4.40
CA LEU A 342 -25.72 14.42 -3.55
C LEU A 342 -26.74 15.18 -4.40
N LYS A 343 -28.03 14.91 -4.17
CA LYS A 343 -29.12 15.50 -4.94
C LYS A 343 -29.37 16.93 -4.49
N ASN A 344 -29.56 17.82 -5.48
CA ASN A 344 -30.13 19.14 -5.25
C ASN A 344 -31.63 18.96 -4.95
N LEU A 345 -31.96 18.74 -3.68
CA LEU A 345 -33.35 18.65 -3.22
C LEU A 345 -34.02 20.01 -3.06
#